data_AF-A0A7S1VGA2-F1
#
_entry.id   AF-A0A7S1VGA2-F1
#
_cell.length_a   1.000
_cell.length_b   1.000
_cell.length_c   1.000
_cell.angle_alpha   90.00
_cell.angle_beta   90.00
_cell.angle_gamma   90.00
#
_symmetry.space_group_name_H-M   'P 1'
#
loop_
_entity.id
_entity.type
_entity.pdbx_description
1 polymer ?
#
loop_
_entity_poly.entity_id
_entity_poly.type
_entity_poly.pdbx_seq_one_letter_code
_entity_poly.pdbx_strand_id
1 'polypeptide(L)'
;DASANKGGVTSSSLEVLAALALTDAEHSEHMCLPELGGEPPEFYKSYVQEVQDIIESNARLEFEAVWREHERTGEPRFVLTDKISDKINELNDAVVETDLFKSKRVRDAVMKHAVPQRLQELVGLEEILQRVPENYLQAIFSCYIASRYVYKFGLTAPEPHFLSFMAPYLFEGDEVLSQPKTPSVQPSSPKKKKKSTK
;
A
#
# COMPACT_ATOMS: atom_id res chain seq x y z
N ASP A 1 5.07 -1.01 -19.09
CA ASP A 1 5.34 -2.41 -18.68
C ASP A 1 5.60 -2.50 -17.17
N ALA A 2 6.60 -1.80 -16.65
CA ALA A 2 7.01 -1.85 -15.23
C ALA A 2 5.91 -1.55 -14.17
N SER A 3 4.86 -0.78 -14.48
CA SER A 3 3.72 -0.60 -13.55
C SER A 3 2.64 -1.68 -13.73
N ALA A 4 2.47 -2.20 -14.96
CA ALA A 4 1.43 -3.18 -15.29
C ALA A 4 1.76 -4.60 -14.80
N ASN A 5 3.05 -4.93 -14.60
CA ASN A 5 3.50 -6.26 -14.17
C ASN A 5 3.52 -6.46 -12.64
N LYS A 6 3.34 -5.40 -11.84
CA LYS A 6 3.42 -5.43 -10.37
C LYS A 6 2.29 -6.22 -9.69
N GLY A 7 1.22 -6.51 -10.42
CA GLY A 7 0.12 -7.36 -9.94
C GLY A 7 0.57 -8.78 -9.59
N GLY A 8 1.36 -9.42 -10.46
CA GLY A 8 1.87 -10.78 -10.22
C GLY A 8 2.87 -10.86 -9.07
N VAL A 9 3.68 -9.82 -8.88
CA VAL A 9 4.59 -9.70 -7.73
C VAL A 9 3.79 -9.56 -6.43
N THR A 10 2.73 -8.76 -6.44
CA THR A 10 1.86 -8.58 -5.27
C THR A 10 1.14 -9.88 -4.91
N SER A 11 0.52 -10.56 -5.89
CA SER A 11 -0.21 -11.80 -5.63
C SER A 11 0.69 -12.91 -5.09
N SER A 12 1.86 -13.12 -5.70
CA SER A 12 2.81 -14.16 -5.26
C SER A 12 3.38 -13.86 -3.86
N SER A 13 3.69 -12.60 -3.54
CA SER A 13 4.15 -12.20 -2.21
C SER A 13 3.09 -12.47 -1.13
N LEU A 14 1.81 -12.20 -1.42
CA LEU A 14 0.71 -12.45 -0.50
C LEU A 14 0.39 -13.95 -0.36
N GLU A 15 0.50 -14.73 -1.44
CA GLU A 15 0.39 -16.19 -1.39
C GLU A 15 1.48 -16.80 -0.50
N VAL A 16 2.73 -16.38 -0.67
CA VAL A 16 3.84 -16.79 0.21
C VAL A 16 3.60 -16.37 1.66
N LEU A 17 3.07 -15.16 1.89
CA LEU A 17 2.72 -14.70 3.23
C LEU A 17 1.67 -15.61 3.88
N ALA A 18 0.62 -16.01 3.16
CA ALA A 18 -0.38 -16.93 3.67
C ALA A 18 0.23 -18.30 4.02
N ALA A 19 1.12 -18.83 3.15
CA ALA A 19 1.82 -20.09 3.40
C ALA A 19 2.75 -20.04 4.62
N LEU A 20 3.38 -18.88 4.91
CA LEU A 20 4.22 -18.69 6.09
C LEU A 20 3.42 -18.44 7.38
N ALA A 21 2.22 -17.88 7.26
CA ALA A 21 1.37 -17.52 8.39
C ALA A 21 0.48 -18.67 8.88
N LEU A 22 0.12 -19.59 7.99
CA LEU A 22 -0.72 -20.74 8.30
C LEU A 22 0.13 -21.97 8.64
N THR A 23 -0.35 -22.77 9.59
CA THR A 23 0.14 -24.14 9.77
C THR A 23 -0.24 -25.02 8.57
N ASP A 24 0.44 -26.15 8.37
CA ASP A 24 0.12 -27.07 7.28
C ASP A 24 -1.36 -27.51 7.27
N ALA A 25 -1.94 -27.71 8.47
CA ALA A 25 -3.35 -28.08 8.62
C ALA A 25 -4.29 -26.93 8.22
N GLU A 26 -4.06 -25.72 8.74
CA GLU A 26 -4.85 -24.52 8.39
C GLU A 26 -4.72 -24.19 6.90
N HIS A 27 -3.52 -24.34 6.33
CA HIS A 27 -3.30 -24.12 4.91
C HIS A 27 -4.06 -25.14 4.06
N SER A 28 -3.98 -26.43 4.40
CA SER A 28 -4.74 -27.46 3.70
C SER A 28 -6.25 -27.25 3.80
N GLU A 29 -6.75 -26.76 4.93
CA GLU A 29 -8.18 -26.52 5.15
C GLU A 29 -8.69 -25.27 4.39
N HIS A 30 -7.92 -24.18 4.43
CA HIS A 30 -8.41 -22.88 4.00
C HIS A 30 -7.92 -22.43 2.63
N MET A 31 -6.79 -22.97 2.15
CA MET A 31 -6.13 -22.53 0.91
C MET A 31 -6.10 -23.61 -0.19
N CYS A 32 -6.41 -24.86 0.14
CA CYS A 32 -6.40 -25.97 -0.83
C CYS A 32 -7.81 -26.44 -1.18
N LEU A 33 -7.95 -27.03 -2.38
CA LEU A 33 -9.18 -27.71 -2.76
C LEU A 33 -9.37 -28.96 -1.88
N PRO A 34 -10.53 -29.14 -1.22
CA PRO A 34 -10.81 -30.35 -0.45
C PRO A 34 -10.85 -31.61 -1.32
N GLU A 35 -11.34 -31.47 -2.55
CA GLU A 35 -11.55 -32.55 -3.50
C GLU A 35 -11.18 -32.09 -4.92
N LEU A 36 -10.69 -33.01 -5.76
CA LEU A 36 -10.36 -32.70 -7.15
C LEU A 36 -11.64 -32.33 -7.93
N GLY A 37 -11.68 -31.11 -8.46
CA GLY A 37 -12.87 -30.58 -9.14
C GLY A 37 -13.97 -30.08 -8.20
N GLY A 38 -13.70 -30.03 -6.89
CA GLY A 38 -14.57 -29.40 -5.90
C GLY A 38 -14.49 -27.87 -5.92
N GLU A 39 -15.31 -27.25 -5.08
CA GLU A 39 -15.30 -25.80 -4.90
C GLU A 39 -14.15 -25.35 -3.98
N PRO A 40 -13.48 -24.23 -4.27
CA PRO A 40 -12.51 -23.64 -3.35
C PRO A 40 -13.14 -23.29 -1.99
N PRO A 41 -12.39 -23.41 -0.88
CA PRO A 41 -12.85 -22.95 0.43
C PRO A 41 -13.30 -21.49 0.39
N GLU A 42 -14.27 -21.15 1.22
CA GLU A 42 -14.80 -19.78 1.29
C GLU A 42 -13.72 -18.77 1.69
N PHE A 43 -12.82 -19.18 2.60
CA PHE A 43 -11.66 -18.38 2.97
C PHE A 43 -10.82 -18.03 1.74
N TYR A 44 -10.40 -19.02 0.95
CA TYR A 44 -9.62 -18.82 -0.27
C TYR A 44 -10.29 -17.83 -1.23
N LYS A 45 -11.60 -17.98 -1.47
CA LYS A 45 -12.37 -17.06 -2.35
C LYS A 45 -12.30 -15.62 -1.84
N SER A 46 -12.57 -15.42 -0.54
CA SER A 46 -12.53 -14.09 0.07
C SER A 46 -11.11 -13.50 0.13
N TYR A 47 -10.10 -14.34 0.34
CA TYR A 47 -8.69 -13.93 0.38
C TYR A 47 -8.21 -13.52 -1.01
N VAL A 48 -8.53 -14.27 -2.06
CA VAL A 48 -8.22 -13.91 -3.45
C VAL A 48 -8.89 -12.59 -3.84
N GLN A 49 -10.14 -12.36 -3.42
CA GLN A 49 -10.81 -11.07 -3.66
C GLN A 49 -10.06 -9.92 -2.98
N GLU A 50 -9.65 -10.07 -1.72
CA GLU A 50 -8.86 -9.06 -1.03
C GLU A 50 -7.49 -8.81 -1.71
N VAL A 51 -6.82 -9.86 -2.19
CA VAL A 51 -5.57 -9.74 -2.96
C VAL A 51 -5.80 -8.92 -4.24
N GLN A 52 -6.90 -9.13 -4.95
CA GLN A 52 -7.26 -8.34 -6.13
C GLN A 52 -7.49 -6.87 -5.75
N ASP A 53 -8.23 -6.61 -4.67
CA ASP A 53 -8.48 -5.25 -4.19
C ASP A 53 -7.17 -4.52 -3.82
N ILE A 54 -6.21 -5.23 -3.21
CA ILE A 54 -4.87 -4.70 -2.90
C ILE A 54 -4.11 -4.36 -4.19
N ILE A 55 -4.14 -5.24 -5.19
CA ILE A 55 -3.49 -5.02 -6.50
C ILE A 55 -4.06 -3.77 -7.17
N GLU A 56 -5.39 -3.67 -7.25
CA GLU A 56 -6.07 -2.51 -7.84
C GLU A 56 -5.75 -1.23 -7.07
N SER A 57 -5.70 -1.31 -5.75
CA SER A 57 -5.34 -0.17 -4.91
C SER A 57 -3.92 0.31 -5.13
N ASN A 58 -2.97 -0.61 -5.19
CA ASN A 58 -1.57 -0.31 -5.49
C ASN A 58 -1.41 0.31 -6.89
N ALA A 59 -2.05 -0.27 -7.90
CA ALA A 59 -2.01 0.25 -9.26
C ALA A 59 -2.59 1.67 -9.36
N ARG A 60 -3.70 1.93 -8.66
CA ARG A 60 -4.32 3.26 -8.60
C ARG A 60 -3.40 4.28 -7.94
N LEU A 61 -2.81 3.94 -6.79
CA LEU A 61 -1.90 4.83 -6.07
C LEU A 61 -0.66 5.18 -6.90
N GLU A 62 -0.06 4.20 -7.57
CA GLU A 62 1.08 4.43 -8.46
C GLU A 62 0.68 5.30 -9.66
N PHE A 63 -0.47 5.00 -10.30
CA PHE A 63 -0.98 5.79 -11.42
C PHE A 63 -1.17 7.26 -11.03
N GLU A 64 -1.82 7.52 -9.89
CA GLU A 64 -2.05 8.88 -9.39
C GLU A 64 -0.74 9.61 -9.07
N ALA A 65 0.26 8.89 -8.53
CA ALA A 65 1.58 9.46 -8.28
C ALA A 65 2.30 9.85 -9.58
N VAL A 66 2.33 8.94 -10.56
CA VAL A 66 2.91 9.19 -11.90
C VAL A 66 2.18 10.34 -12.60
N TRP A 67 0.85 10.36 -12.53
CA TRP A 67 0.02 11.39 -13.17
C TRP A 67 0.31 12.77 -12.58
N ARG A 68 0.28 12.88 -11.26
CA ARG A 68 0.57 14.13 -10.55
C ARG A 68 1.99 14.64 -10.82
N GLU A 69 3.00 13.77 -10.85
CA GLU A 69 4.36 14.17 -11.19
C GLU A 69 4.49 14.62 -12.65
N HIS A 70 3.77 13.99 -13.57
CA HIS A 70 3.74 14.40 -14.97
C HIS A 70 3.12 15.80 -15.13
N GLU A 71 2.00 16.07 -14.46
CA GLU A 71 1.38 17.40 -14.48
C GLU A 71 2.28 18.48 -13.88
N ARG A 72 3.06 18.14 -12.85
CA ARG A 72 3.97 19.08 -12.18
C ARG A 72 5.22 19.40 -13.00
N THR A 73 5.79 18.41 -13.68
CA THR A 73 7.13 18.51 -14.29
C THR A 73 7.14 18.53 -15.81
N GLY A 74 6.09 18.00 -16.44
CA GLY A 74 6.06 17.73 -17.88
C GLY A 74 6.91 16.52 -18.30
N GLU A 75 7.59 15.83 -17.38
CA GLU A 75 8.43 14.68 -17.71
C GLU A 75 7.61 13.50 -18.25
N PRO A 76 8.10 12.73 -19.24
CA PRO A 76 7.36 11.59 -19.77
C PRO A 76 7.02 10.56 -18.70
N ARG A 77 5.77 10.06 -18.68
CA ARG A 77 5.27 9.12 -17.67
C ARG A 77 6.12 7.86 -17.51
N PHE A 78 6.70 7.35 -18.59
CA PHE A 78 7.56 6.16 -18.52
C PHE A 78 8.84 6.42 -17.71
N VAL A 79 9.43 7.62 -17.83
CA VAL A 79 10.59 8.04 -17.02
C VAL A 79 10.18 8.20 -15.55
N LEU A 80 8.98 8.74 -15.31
CA LEU A 80 8.46 8.92 -13.96
C LEU A 80 8.16 7.59 -13.26
N THR A 81 7.71 6.56 -13.98
CA THR A 81 7.53 5.20 -13.41
C THR A 81 8.84 4.66 -12.85
N ASP A 82 9.95 4.83 -13.59
CA ASP A 82 11.27 4.37 -13.15
C ASP A 82 11.75 5.18 -11.94
N LYS A 83 11.69 6.52 -12.02
CA LYS A 83 12.07 7.41 -10.90
C LYS A 83 11.28 7.14 -9.62
N ILE A 84 9.98 6.87 -9.73
CA ILE A 84 9.13 6.54 -8.57
C ILE A 84 9.56 5.20 -7.98
N SER A 85 9.81 4.20 -8.83
CA SER A 85 10.25 2.88 -8.37
C SER A 85 11.62 2.96 -7.69
N ASP A 86 12.58 3.69 -8.27
CA ASP A 86 13.89 3.95 -7.68
C ASP A 86 13.75 4.65 -6.32
N LYS A 87 12.88 5.66 -6.23
CA LYS A 87 12.66 6.37 -4.98
C LYS A 87 12.06 5.50 -3.88
N ILE A 88 11.16 4.60 -4.25
CA ILE A 88 10.60 3.60 -3.33
C ILE A 88 11.68 2.66 -2.82
N ASN A 89 12.55 2.17 -3.71
CA ASN A 89 13.65 1.29 -3.32
C ASN A 89 14.65 1.99 -2.39
N GLU A 90 15.06 3.22 -2.71
CA GLU A 90 15.92 4.03 -1.83
C GLU A 90 15.32 4.21 -0.44
N LEU A 91 14.02 4.56 -0.36
CA LEU A 91 13.36 4.77 0.91
C LEU A 91 13.12 3.44 1.65
N ASN A 92 12.84 2.35 0.94
CA ASN A 92 12.71 1.02 1.52
C ASN A 92 13.99 0.64 2.25
N ASP A 93 15.14 0.76 1.59
CA ASP A 93 16.44 0.44 2.17
C ASP A 93 16.74 1.36 3.37
N ALA A 94 16.43 2.66 3.25
CA ALA A 94 16.59 3.59 4.37
C ALA A 94 15.72 3.24 5.58
N VAL A 95 14.50 2.73 5.37
CA VAL A 95 13.58 2.32 6.45
C VAL A 95 14.08 1.04 7.14
N VAL A 96 14.63 0.08 6.39
CA VAL A 96 15.22 -1.15 6.93
C VAL A 96 16.35 -0.84 7.94
N GLU A 97 17.16 0.18 7.68
CA GLU A 97 18.26 0.61 8.55
C GLU A 97 17.79 1.33 9.84
N THR A 98 16.49 1.60 9.99
CA THR A 98 15.95 2.29 11.19
C THR A 98 15.51 1.32 12.28
N ASP A 99 15.35 1.84 13.51
CA ASP A 99 14.74 1.09 14.61
C ASP A 99 13.19 1.08 14.59
N LEU A 100 12.55 1.58 13.53
CA LEU A 100 11.08 1.69 13.45
C LEU A 100 10.39 0.32 13.60
N PHE A 101 10.94 -0.72 12.97
CA PHE A 101 10.41 -2.09 13.06
C PHE A 101 10.57 -2.70 14.46
N LYS A 102 11.59 -2.28 15.22
CA LYS A 102 11.83 -2.79 16.59
C LYS A 102 10.80 -2.27 17.59
N SER A 103 10.18 -1.13 17.30
CA SER A 103 9.08 -0.60 18.10
C SER A 103 7.82 -1.43 17.88
N LYS A 104 7.45 -2.29 18.84
CA LYS A 104 6.23 -3.12 18.78
C LYS A 104 5.00 -2.30 18.39
N ARG A 105 4.84 -1.10 18.96
CA ARG A 105 3.71 -0.21 18.64
C ARG A 105 3.69 0.14 17.15
N VAL A 106 4.80 0.66 16.63
CA VAL A 106 4.88 1.12 15.23
C VAL A 106 4.77 -0.06 14.27
N ARG A 107 5.49 -1.15 14.58
CA ARG A 107 5.41 -2.40 13.83
C ARG A 107 3.98 -2.89 13.73
N ASP A 108 3.31 -3.12 14.86
CA ASP A 108 1.97 -3.69 14.87
C ASP A 108 0.96 -2.74 14.19
N ALA A 109 1.10 -1.41 14.38
CA ALA A 109 0.25 -0.42 13.73
C ALA A 109 0.39 -0.44 12.20
N VAL A 110 1.63 -0.49 11.68
CA VAL A 110 1.87 -0.57 10.23
C VAL A 110 1.43 -1.93 9.68
N MET A 111 1.77 -3.02 10.37
CA MET A 111 1.46 -4.38 9.93
C MET A 111 -0.04 -4.66 9.89
N LYS A 112 -0.83 -4.01 10.76
CA LYS A 112 -2.31 -4.03 10.70
C LYS A 112 -2.84 -3.57 9.33
N HIS A 113 -2.13 -2.67 8.64
CA HIS A 113 -2.50 -2.22 7.30
C HIS A 113 -1.74 -2.91 6.17
N ALA A 114 -0.55 -3.46 6.44
CA ALA A 114 0.29 -4.10 5.43
C ALA A 114 -0.08 -5.57 5.20
N VAL A 115 -0.61 -6.26 6.21
CA VAL A 115 -1.05 -7.65 6.14
C VAL A 115 -2.52 -7.70 5.72
N PRO A 116 -2.93 -8.61 4.81
CA PRO A 116 -4.34 -8.76 4.43
C PRO A 116 -5.25 -9.01 5.63
N GLN A 117 -6.39 -8.32 5.68
CA GLN A 117 -7.36 -8.37 6.77
C GLN A 117 -7.98 -9.76 6.91
N ARG A 118 -8.29 -10.46 5.81
CA ARG A 118 -8.86 -11.82 5.87
C ARG A 118 -7.92 -12.76 6.64
N LEU A 119 -6.61 -12.67 6.38
CA LEU A 119 -5.61 -13.48 7.08
C LEU A 119 -5.50 -13.10 8.56
N GLN A 120 -5.56 -11.80 8.87
CA GLN A 120 -5.61 -11.32 10.26
C GLN A 120 -6.86 -11.81 11.01
N GLU A 121 -8.02 -11.89 10.36
CA GLU A 121 -9.25 -12.38 10.96
C GLU A 121 -9.23 -13.89 11.21
N LEU A 122 -8.53 -14.65 10.37
CA LEU A 122 -8.40 -16.10 10.53
C LEU A 122 -7.43 -16.48 11.65
N VAL A 123 -6.24 -15.86 11.69
CA VAL A 123 -5.12 -16.31 12.56
C VAL A 123 -4.85 -15.33 13.71
N GLY A 124 -5.17 -14.05 13.53
CA GLY A 124 -4.78 -12.96 14.43
C GLY A 124 -3.42 -12.37 14.04
N LEU A 125 -3.32 -11.03 14.03
CA LEU A 125 -2.08 -10.34 13.63
C LEU A 125 -0.88 -10.73 14.50
N GLU A 126 -1.04 -10.83 15.82
CA GLU A 126 0.06 -11.18 16.72
C GLU A 126 0.66 -12.56 16.40
N GLU A 127 -0.20 -13.54 16.13
CA GLU A 127 0.20 -14.90 15.78
C GLU A 127 0.91 -14.93 14.42
N ILE A 128 0.41 -14.19 13.42
CA ILE A 128 1.09 -14.02 12.12
C ILE A 128 2.51 -13.46 12.32
N LEU A 129 2.65 -12.43 13.14
CA LEU A 129 3.96 -11.81 13.42
C LEU A 129 4.92 -12.73 14.19
N GLN A 130 4.42 -13.76 14.87
CA GLN A 130 5.24 -14.78 15.53
C GLN A 130 5.67 -15.90 14.57
N ARG A 131 4.80 -16.30 13.64
CA ARG A 131 5.04 -17.42 12.72
C ARG A 131 5.92 -17.05 11.54
N VAL A 132 5.71 -15.86 10.98
CA VAL A 132 6.40 -15.42 9.76
C VAL A 132 7.85 -15.01 10.10
N PRO A 133 8.85 -15.43 9.30
CA PRO A 133 10.24 -15.03 9.50
C PRO A 133 10.43 -13.51 9.56
N GLU A 134 11.23 -13.06 10.53
CA GLU A 134 11.41 -11.62 10.82
C GLU A 134 11.89 -10.84 9.60
N ASN A 135 12.81 -11.39 8.81
CA ASN A 135 13.30 -10.76 7.58
C ASN A 135 12.19 -10.52 6.54
N TYR A 136 11.20 -11.41 6.48
CA TYR A 136 10.04 -11.25 5.60
C TYR A 136 9.09 -10.16 6.12
N LEU A 137 8.87 -10.13 7.45
CA LEU A 137 8.09 -9.08 8.10
C LEU A 137 8.72 -7.70 7.94
N GLN A 138 10.05 -7.59 8.07
CA GLN A 138 10.79 -6.35 7.84
C GLN A 138 10.62 -5.87 6.40
N ALA A 139 10.72 -6.77 5.41
CA ALA A 139 10.53 -6.42 4.00
C ALA A 139 9.11 -5.94 3.69
N ILE A 140 8.07 -6.57 4.25
CA ILE A 140 6.67 -6.11 4.13
C ILE A 140 6.54 -4.71 4.74
N PHE A 141 7.04 -4.52 5.96
CA PHE A 141 6.96 -3.28 6.71
C PHE A 141 7.62 -2.11 5.96
N SER A 142 8.86 -2.29 5.53
CA SER A 142 9.63 -1.24 4.86
C SER A 142 9.05 -0.90 3.48
N CYS A 143 8.64 -1.90 2.71
CA CYS A 143 8.04 -1.71 1.39
C CYS A 143 6.68 -0.99 1.49
N TYR A 144 5.87 -1.34 2.50
CA TYR A 144 4.61 -0.65 2.75
C TYR A 144 4.83 0.84 3.05
N ILE A 145 5.72 1.16 3.99
CA ILE A 145 6.03 2.56 4.37
C ILE A 145 6.55 3.33 3.16
N ALA A 146 7.55 2.78 2.47
CA ALA A 146 8.23 3.45 1.37
C ALA A 146 7.27 3.75 0.21
N SER A 147 6.52 2.73 -0.23
CA SER A 147 5.57 2.88 -1.34
C SER A 147 4.46 3.87 -1.00
N ARG A 148 3.84 3.78 0.18
CA ARG A 148 2.75 4.68 0.59
C ARG A 148 3.23 6.12 0.77
N TYR A 149 4.43 6.32 1.29
CA TYR A 149 5.03 7.65 1.39
C TYR A 149 5.26 8.27 0.00
N VAL A 150 5.94 7.55 -0.90
CA VAL A 150 6.26 8.08 -2.25
C VAL A 150 4.97 8.31 -3.05
N TYR A 151 3.99 7.40 -2.98
CA TYR A 151 2.71 7.60 -3.65
C TYR A 151 1.93 8.79 -3.11
N LYS A 152 2.07 9.11 -1.81
CA LYS A 152 1.37 10.25 -1.19
C LYS A 152 2.05 11.59 -1.48
N PHE A 153 3.37 11.66 -1.34
CA PHE A 153 4.10 12.94 -1.37
C PHE A 153 4.91 13.19 -2.65
N GLY A 154 5.08 12.17 -3.50
CA GLY A 154 5.79 12.30 -4.78
C GLY A 154 7.32 12.24 -4.64
N LEU A 155 8.01 12.63 -5.72
CA LEU A 155 9.47 12.46 -5.86
C LEU A 155 10.29 13.48 -5.07
N THR A 156 9.73 14.66 -4.81
CA THR A 156 10.46 15.81 -4.25
C THR A 156 9.99 16.19 -2.84
N ALA A 157 9.47 15.22 -2.09
CA ALA A 157 8.97 15.43 -0.74
C ALA A 157 10.12 15.79 0.23
N PRO A 158 10.04 16.90 0.97
CA PRO A 158 11.00 17.22 2.03
C PRO A 158 10.96 16.21 3.19
N GLU A 159 12.10 16.01 3.85
CA GLU A 159 12.25 15.09 4.99
C GLU A 159 11.19 15.26 6.11
N PRO A 160 10.77 16.49 6.51
CA PRO A 160 9.72 16.65 7.52
C PRO A 160 8.39 15.98 7.16
N HIS A 161 8.07 15.78 5.88
CA HIS A 161 6.87 15.05 5.48
C HIS A 161 6.92 13.58 5.91
N PHE A 162 8.10 12.98 6.06
CA PHE A 162 8.21 11.60 6.54
C PHE A 162 7.72 11.50 7.99
N LEU A 163 8.06 12.47 8.85
CA LEU A 163 7.53 12.51 10.20
C LEU A 163 6.02 12.73 10.20
N SER A 164 5.49 13.61 9.36
CA SER A 164 4.04 13.80 9.20
C SER A 164 3.33 12.54 8.68
N PHE A 165 3.99 11.77 7.83
CA PHE A 165 3.49 10.49 7.34
C PHE A 165 3.46 9.44 8.45
N MET A 166 4.51 9.38 9.28
CA MET A 166 4.65 8.40 10.35
C MET A 166 3.86 8.76 11.60
N ALA A 167 3.43 10.01 11.76
CA ALA A 167 2.75 10.50 12.95
C ALA A 167 1.55 9.63 13.41
N PRO A 168 0.64 9.14 12.54
CA PRO A 168 -0.43 8.27 12.96
C PRO A 168 0.07 6.95 13.60
N TYR A 169 1.12 6.34 13.03
CA TYR A 169 1.72 5.11 13.56
C TYR A 169 2.51 5.35 14.86
N LEU A 170 3.08 6.56 15.02
CA LEU A 170 3.88 6.94 16.18
C LEU A 170 3.02 7.37 17.38
N PHE A 171 1.92 8.07 17.13
CA PHE A 171 1.19 8.83 18.16
C PHE A 171 -0.29 8.47 18.30
N GLU A 172 -0.96 7.99 17.26
CA GLU A 172 -2.40 7.67 17.32
C GLU A 172 -2.66 6.20 17.65
N GLY A 173 -3.77 5.95 18.35
CA GLY A 173 -4.42 4.66 18.49
C GLY A 173 -5.78 4.76 17.78
N ASP A 174 -6.04 3.81 16.88
CA ASP A 174 -7.28 3.61 16.10
C ASP A 174 -8.03 4.88 15.69
N GLU A 175 -7.47 5.65 14.76
CA GLU A 175 -8.21 6.33 13.70
C GLU A 175 -7.21 6.71 12.58
N VAL A 176 -7.71 7.04 11.40
CA VAL A 176 -7.00 7.62 10.24
C VAL A 176 -6.65 6.66 9.09
N LEU A 177 -7.57 6.60 8.12
CA LEU A 177 -7.30 7.07 6.76
C LEU A 177 -8.52 7.84 6.24
N SER A 178 -8.78 9.06 6.75
CA SER A 178 -9.65 9.97 6.01
C SER A 178 -8.87 10.55 4.83
N GLN A 179 -9.33 10.21 3.63
CA GLN A 179 -8.82 10.67 2.34
C GLN A 179 -8.61 12.19 2.33
N PRO A 180 -7.60 12.72 1.63
CA PRO A 180 -7.51 14.15 1.40
C PRO A 180 -8.78 14.60 0.67
N LYS A 181 -9.59 15.45 1.31
CA LYS A 181 -10.69 16.14 0.64
C LYS A 181 -10.08 16.95 -0.50
N THR A 182 -10.41 16.59 -1.74
CA THR A 182 -10.16 17.43 -2.91
C THR A 182 -10.69 18.83 -2.62
N PRO A 183 -9.89 19.90 -2.80
CA PRO A 183 -10.42 21.25 -2.69
C PRO A 183 -11.53 21.41 -3.72
N SER A 184 -12.72 21.81 -3.26
CA SER A 184 -13.84 22.08 -4.16
C SER A 184 -13.46 23.25 -5.05
N VAL A 185 -13.30 22.99 -6.35
CA VAL A 185 -13.19 24.03 -7.35
C VAL A 185 -14.57 24.68 -7.46
N GLN A 186 -14.75 25.83 -6.81
CA GLN A 186 -15.91 26.68 -7.08
C GLN A 186 -15.83 27.16 -8.53
N PRO A 187 -16.89 27.00 -9.35
CA PRO A 187 -16.90 27.55 -10.68
C PRO A 187 -16.89 29.09 -10.59
N SER A 188 -15.83 29.70 -11.11
CA SER A 188 -15.74 31.16 -11.24
C SER A 188 -16.81 31.66 -12.19
N SER A 189 -17.77 32.42 -11.67
CA SER A 189 -18.84 33.07 -12.44
C SER A 189 -18.25 33.97 -13.55
N PRO A 190 -18.80 33.95 -14.78
CA PRO A 190 -18.29 34.79 -15.85
C PRO A 190 -18.58 36.28 -15.59
N LYS A 191 -17.52 37.10 -15.60
CA LYS A 191 -17.62 38.57 -15.55
C LYS A 191 -18.42 39.08 -16.75
N LYS A 192 -19.62 39.62 -16.52
CA LYS A 192 -20.41 40.37 -17.51
C LYS A 192 -19.58 41.56 -18.01
N LYS A 193 -19.18 41.53 -19.29
CA LYS A 193 -18.68 42.71 -20.01
C LYS A 193 -19.78 43.76 -20.05
N LYS A 194 -19.61 44.88 -19.35
CA LYS A 194 -20.41 46.09 -19.58
C LYS A 194 -20.07 46.62 -20.97
N LYS A 195 -21.04 46.57 -21.90
CA LYS A 195 -21.01 47.36 -23.13
C LYS A 195 -21.11 48.84 -22.71
N SER A 196 -20.09 49.63 -23.01
CA SER A 196 -20.18 51.09 -22.98
C SER A 196 -20.66 51.54 -24.35
N THR A 197 -21.89 52.03 -24.42
CA THR A 197 -22.37 52.87 -25.51
C THR A 197 -21.95 54.31 -25.24
N LYS A 198 -21.19 54.89 -26.17
CA LYS A 198 -21.21 56.30 -26.54
C LYS A 198 -20.73 56.41 -27.97
#